data_AF-D4MWZ6-F1
#
_entry.id   AF-D4MWZ6-F1
#
_cell.length_a   1.000
_cell.length_b   1.000
_cell.length_c   1.000
_cell.angle_alpha   90.00
_cell.angle_beta   90.00
_cell.angle_gamma   90.00
#
_symmetry.space_group_name_H-M   'P 1'
#
loop_
_entity.id
_entity.type
_entity.pdbx_description
1 polymer ?
#
loop_
_entity_poly.entity_id
_entity_poly.type
_entity_poly.pdbx_seq_one_letter_code
_entity_poly.pdbx_strand_id
1 'polypeptide(L)'
;MTKNAEKKARSMLSRLSLEQLIKEFDMTEGMPASFELSMVRGWIMDELEKRNPTAYDKWLDMDYPTNKALRELYLGDQALQTAETK
;
A
#
# COMPACT_ATOMS: atom_id res chain seq x y z
N MET A 1 18.46 11.13 -4.87
CA MET A 1 17.78 11.69 -3.67
C MET A 1 18.77 11.82 -2.52
N THR A 2 18.59 12.80 -1.64
CA THR A 2 19.40 12.89 -0.42
C THR A 2 18.84 11.94 0.64
N LYS A 3 19.71 11.29 1.44
CA LYS A 3 19.29 10.35 2.52
C LYS A 3 18.25 10.95 3.49
N ASN A 4 18.24 12.27 3.63
CA ASN A 4 17.28 12.99 4.47
C ASN A 4 15.86 13.02 3.87
N ALA A 5 15.72 13.15 2.55
CA ALA A 5 14.42 13.18 1.90
C ALA A 5 13.72 11.82 1.99
N GLU A 6 14.46 10.74 1.75
CA GLU A 6 13.96 9.38 1.91
C GLU A 6 13.56 9.09 3.36
N LYS A 7 14.43 9.40 4.34
CA LYS A 7 14.13 9.21 5.76
C LYS A 7 12.85 9.95 6.17
N LYS A 8 12.66 11.17 5.68
CA LYS A 8 11.44 11.96 5.93
C LYS A 8 10.21 11.31 5.30
N ALA A 9 10.31 10.87 4.05
CA ALA A 9 9.22 10.19 3.35
C ALA A 9 8.79 8.91 4.07
N ARG A 10 9.75 8.03 4.42
CA ARG A 10 9.49 6.80 5.18
C ARG A 10 8.87 7.09 6.55
N SER A 11 9.33 8.14 7.25
CA SER A 11 8.72 8.56 8.53
C SER A 11 7.31 9.15 8.36
N MET A 12 6.95 9.71 7.21
CA MET A 12 5.60 10.17 6.93
C MET A 12 4.68 8.97 6.66
N LEU A 13 5.12 8.03 5.81
CA LEU A 13 4.38 6.80 5.50
C LEU A 13 4.08 5.98 6.75
N SER A 14 5.04 5.85 7.68
CA SER A 14 4.83 5.11 8.93
C SER A 14 3.75 5.69 9.85
N ARG A 15 3.31 6.94 9.61
CA ARG A 15 2.24 7.60 10.38
C ARG A 15 0.87 7.49 9.72
N LEU A 16 0.80 7.07 8.47
CA LEU A 16 -0.47 6.87 7.76
C LEU A 16 -1.18 5.63 8.29
N SER A 17 -2.51 5.65 8.31
CA SER A 17 -3.31 4.46 8.55
C SER A 17 -3.14 3.45 7.39
N LEU A 18 -3.59 2.21 7.59
CA LEU A 18 -3.52 1.21 6.53
C LEU A 18 -4.37 1.62 5.32
N GLU A 19 -5.57 2.14 5.54
CA GLU A 19 -6.47 2.65 4.50
C GLU A 19 -5.84 3.80 3.73
N GLN A 20 -5.13 4.70 4.42
CA GLN A 20 -4.41 5.80 3.80
C GLN A 20 -3.27 5.28 2.92
N LEU A 21 -2.45 4.32 3.40
CA LEU A 21 -1.38 3.73 2.60
C LEU A 21 -1.90 3.07 1.32
N ILE A 22 -2.97 2.28 1.44
CA ILE A 22 -3.61 1.64 0.30
C ILE A 22 -4.16 2.68 -0.68
N LYS A 23 -4.82 3.73 -0.18
CA LYS A 23 -5.30 4.84 -1.01
C LYS A 23 -4.17 5.54 -1.77
N GLU A 24 -3.06 5.86 -1.10
CA GLU A 24 -1.90 6.47 -1.75
C GLU A 24 -1.31 5.54 -2.83
N PHE A 25 -1.25 4.24 -2.56
CA PHE A 25 -0.80 3.25 -3.55
C PHE A 25 -1.74 3.16 -4.76
N ASP A 26 -3.05 3.16 -4.55
CA ASP A 26 -4.08 3.17 -5.60
C ASP A 26 -3.96 4.41 -6.49
N MET A 27 -3.73 5.59 -5.90
CA MET A 27 -3.58 6.83 -6.67
C MET A 27 -2.41 6.79 -7.66
N THR A 28 -1.40 5.97 -7.42
CA THR A 28 -0.25 5.83 -8.34
C THR A 28 -0.55 5.04 -9.61
N GLU A 29 -1.61 4.24 -9.66
CA GLU A 29 -1.92 3.36 -10.81
C GLU A 29 -2.24 4.16 -12.10
N GLY A 30 -2.83 5.35 -11.95
CA GLY A 30 -3.16 6.23 -13.08
C GLY A 30 -2.07 7.23 -13.46
N MET A 31 -0.92 7.23 -12.77
CA MET A 31 0.13 8.22 -13.01
C MET A 31 1.11 7.78 -14.11
N PRO A 32 1.65 8.70 -14.93
CA PRO A 32 2.70 8.37 -15.88
C PRO A 32 3.90 7.72 -15.19
N ALA A 33 4.43 6.65 -15.77
CA ALA A 33 5.56 5.93 -15.22
C ALA A 33 6.79 6.83 -15.09
N SER A 34 7.38 6.87 -13.90
CA SER A 34 8.62 7.60 -13.62
C SER A 34 9.46 6.87 -12.55
N PHE A 35 10.73 7.25 -12.48
CA PHE A 35 11.64 6.73 -11.46
C PHE A 35 11.17 7.12 -10.05
N GLU A 36 10.74 8.37 -9.88
CA GLU A 36 10.20 8.89 -8.62
C GLU A 36 8.94 8.14 -8.19
N LEU A 37 8.03 7.85 -9.12
CA LEU A 37 6.83 7.07 -8.84
C LEU A 37 7.17 5.66 -8.38
N SER A 38 8.13 5.02 -9.05
CA SER A 38 8.60 3.67 -8.70
C SER A 38 9.22 3.63 -7.31
N MET A 39 10.01 4.64 -6.94
CA MET A 39 10.57 4.78 -5.59
C MET A 39 9.49 4.96 -4.52
N VAL A 40 8.52 5.83 -4.76
CA VAL A 40 7.42 6.07 -3.80
C VAL A 40 6.59 4.82 -3.61
N ARG A 41 6.25 4.11 -4.70
CA ARG A 41 5.55 2.81 -4.63
C ARG A 41 6.35 1.80 -3.81
N GLY A 42 7.66 1.72 -4.01
CA GLY A 42 8.55 0.86 -3.21
C GLY A 42 8.50 1.19 -1.72
N TRP A 43 8.53 2.46 -1.33
CA TRP A 43 8.44 2.83 0.09
C TRP A 43 7.09 2.52 0.72
N ILE A 44 5.99 2.65 -0.05
CA ILE A 44 4.66 2.25 0.43
C ILE A 44 4.61 0.73 0.59
N MET A 45 5.14 -0.03 -0.37
CA MET A 45 5.24 -1.49 -0.31
C MET A 45 6.06 -1.96 0.91
N ASP A 46 7.22 -1.34 1.18
CA ASP A 46 8.03 -1.65 2.37
C ASP A 46 7.24 -1.49 3.68
N GLU A 47 6.42 -0.43 3.79
CA GLU A 47 5.61 -0.19 4.99
C GLU A 47 4.39 -1.13 5.05
N LEU A 48 3.83 -1.55 3.91
CA LEU A 48 2.76 -2.55 3.84
C LEU A 48 3.27 -3.96 4.22
N GLU A 49 4.42 -4.38 3.70
CA GLU A 49 5.10 -5.64 4.04
C GLU A 49 5.38 -5.69 5.54
N LYS A 50 5.96 -4.61 6.10
CA LYS A 50 6.25 -4.50 7.53
C LYS A 50 4.99 -4.65 8.41
N ARG A 51 3.83 -4.16 7.96
CA ARG A 51 2.58 -4.19 8.74
C ARG A 51 1.87 -5.54 8.67
N ASN A 52 1.89 -6.20 7.53
CA ASN A 52 1.26 -7.49 7.34
C ASN A 52 2.02 -8.30 6.26
N PRO A 53 3.13 -8.96 6.65
CA PRO A 53 3.95 -9.71 5.69
C PRO A 53 3.16 -10.83 5.03
N THR A 54 2.26 -11.50 5.76
CA THR A 54 1.41 -12.57 5.20
C THR A 54 0.51 -12.09 4.07
N ALA A 55 -0.11 -10.91 4.20
CA ALA A 55 -0.94 -10.34 3.13
C ALA A 55 -0.08 -9.87 1.95
N TYR A 56 1.11 -9.33 2.23
CA TYR A 56 2.05 -8.91 1.21
C TYR A 56 2.57 -10.09 0.38
N ASP A 57 3.02 -11.17 1.03
CA ASP A 57 3.49 -12.39 0.37
C ASP A 57 2.39 -12.99 -0.50
N LYS A 58 1.17 -13.10 0.03
CA LYS A 58 0.00 -13.56 -0.74
C LYS A 58 -0.27 -12.72 -1.99
N TRP A 59 -0.03 -11.41 -1.91
CA TRP A 59 -0.19 -10.53 -3.06
C TRP A 59 0.93 -10.76 -4.09
N LEU A 60 2.18 -10.88 -3.66
CA LEU A 60 3.32 -11.16 -4.54
C LEU A 60 3.23 -12.54 -5.22
N ASP A 61 2.63 -13.53 -4.55
CA ASP A 61 2.42 -14.88 -5.07
C ASP A 61 1.31 -14.97 -6.14
N MET A 62 0.59 -13.88 -6.42
CA MET A 62 -0.43 -13.87 -7.48
C MET A 62 0.19 -13.82 -8.88
N ASP A 63 -0.42 -14.51 -9.84
CA ASP A 63 -0.05 -14.42 -11.26
C ASP A 63 -0.09 -12.96 -11.78
N TYR A 64 -1.03 -12.17 -11.25
CA TYR A 64 -1.23 -10.76 -11.58
C TYR A 64 -1.50 -9.93 -10.30
N PRO A 65 -0.44 -9.43 -9.63
CA PRO A 65 -0.57 -8.66 -8.39
C PRO A 65 -1.11 -7.25 -8.67
N THR A 66 -2.43 -7.09 -8.62
CA THR A 66 -3.09 -5.79 -8.86
C THR A 66 -3.24 -4.98 -7.57
N ASN A 67 -3.33 -3.66 -7.71
CA ASN A 67 -3.66 -2.76 -6.59
C ASN A 67 -5.00 -3.14 -5.93
N LYS A 68 -6.00 -3.53 -6.74
CA LYS A 68 -7.29 -4.03 -6.24
C LYS A 68 -7.13 -5.24 -5.32
N ALA A 69 -6.36 -6.24 -5.74
CA ALA A 69 -6.15 -7.46 -4.96
C ALA A 69 -5.41 -7.17 -3.64
N LEU A 70 -4.40 -6.29 -3.68
CA LEU A 70 -3.71 -5.81 -2.49
C LEU A 70 -4.69 -5.17 -1.49
N ARG A 71 -5.55 -4.27 -1.97
CA ARG A 71 -6.58 -3.63 -1.14
C ARG A 71 -7.53 -4.65 -0.51
N GLU A 72 -7.96 -5.67 -1.26
CA GLU A 72 -8.84 -6.73 -0.74
C GLU A 72 -8.14 -7.57 0.34
N LEU A 73 -6.86 -7.90 0.17
CA LEU A 73 -6.07 -8.63 1.17
C LEU A 73 -5.86 -7.85 2.47
N TYR A 74 -5.73 -6.52 2.38
CA TYR A 74 -5.46 -5.67 3.54
C TYR A 74 -6.72 -5.13 4.22
N LEU A 75 -7.81 -4.88 3.48
CA LEU A 75 -9.02 -4.20 3.97
C LEU A 75 -10.31 -5.04 3.85
N GLY A 76 -10.27 -6.22 3.20
CA GLY A 76 -11.45 -7.01 2.82
C GLY A 76 -12.39 -7.40 3.97
N ASP A 77 -11.88 -7.51 5.20
CA ASP A 77 -12.70 -7.86 6.39
C ASP A 77 -13.39 -6.66 7.06
N GLN A 78 -13.08 -5.41 6.68
CA GLN A 78 -13.70 -4.21 7.27
C GLN A 78 -14.95 -3.72 6.50
N ALA A 79 -15.21 -4.26 5.30
CA ALA A 79 -16.37 -3.88 4.49
C ALA A 79 -17.63 -4.71 4.81
N LEU A 80 -17.50 -5.88 5.43
CA LEU A 80 -18.63 -6.76 5.75
C LEU A 80 -19.26 -6.47 7.13
N GLN A 81 -18.55 -5.81 8.04
CA GLN A 81 -19.07 -5.49 9.38
C GLN A 81 -19.97 -4.25 9.43
N THR A 82 -20.05 -3.45 8.36
CA THR A 82 -20.97 -2.29 8.27
C THR A 82 -22.29 -2.61 7.58
N ALA A 83 -22.46 -3.84 7.07
CA ALA A 83 -23.66 -4.28 6.35
C ALA A 83 -24.61 -5.16 7.19
N GLU A 84 -24.20 -5.65 8.37
CA GLU A 84 -25.02 -6.55 9.21
C GLU A 84 -25.57 -5.90 10.50
N THR A 85 -25.59 -4.58 10.59
CA THR A 85 -26.33 -3.86 11.64
C THR A 85 -27.39 -2.96 11.04
N LYS A 86 -28.45 -3.56 10.47
CA LYS A 86 -29.78 -2.95 10.36
C LYS A 86 -30.86 -4.02 10.40
#